data_AF-V9FA26-F1
#
_entry.id   AF-V9FA26-F1
#
_cell.length_a   1.000
_cell.length_b   1.000
_cell.length_c   1.000
_cell.angle_alpha   90.00
_cell.angle_beta   90.00
_cell.angle_gamma   90.00
#
_symmetry.space_group_name_H-M   'P 1'
#
loop_
_entity.id
_entity.type
_entity.pdbx_description
1 polymer ?
#
loop_
_entity_poly.entity_id
_entity_poly.type
_entity_poly.pdbx_seq_one_letter_code
_entity_poly.pdbx_strand_id
1 'polypeptide(L)'
;MIYLGAILLLGISISSVLAVMECPPSVSNPIEAALDNDQIFSACASGIQGAQVKTLFDVLNFSDRDFLAFCRSSRCIKPVAMVLESIPTDCLITYHGSARNLSQEISTLYHHCAQVVGSADKTDEDYVYRYFLD
;
A
#
# COMPACT_ATOMS: atom_id res chain seq x y z
N MET A 1 39.57 -23.43 -48.38
CA MET A 1 39.03 -23.83 -47.05
C MET A 1 38.51 -22.58 -46.39
N ILE A 2 37.20 -22.55 -46.14
CA ILE A 2 36.41 -21.39 -45.71
C ILE A 2 36.30 -21.42 -44.18
N TYR A 3 36.11 -20.23 -43.60
CA TYR A 3 35.64 -19.91 -42.23
C TYR A 3 36.70 -19.94 -41.11
N LEU A 4 36.85 -18.84 -40.37
CA LEU A 4 36.02 -18.57 -39.18
C LEU A 4 36.42 -17.26 -38.47
N GLY A 5 35.42 -16.47 -38.10
CA GLY A 5 35.40 -15.67 -36.87
C GLY A 5 35.95 -14.24 -36.97
N ALA A 6 35.30 -13.20 -36.47
CA ALA A 6 34.03 -13.12 -35.75
C ALA A 6 33.48 -11.70 -35.95
N ILE A 7 32.22 -11.61 -36.37
CA ILE A 7 31.48 -10.35 -36.42
C ILE A 7 31.04 -10.06 -34.98
N LEU A 8 31.72 -9.11 -34.33
CA LEU A 8 31.35 -8.58 -33.01
C LEU A 8 30.16 -7.62 -33.20
N LEU A 9 28.95 -8.19 -33.27
CA LEU A 9 27.72 -7.42 -33.12
C LEU A 9 27.58 -7.05 -31.64
N LEU A 10 28.00 -5.84 -31.29
CA LEU A 10 27.64 -5.17 -30.04
C LEU A 10 26.12 -4.97 -30.04
N GLY A 11 25.40 -5.96 -29.50
CA GLY A 11 23.99 -5.84 -29.18
C GLY A 11 23.82 -4.84 -28.04
N ILE A 12 23.59 -3.58 -28.40
CA ILE A 12 23.15 -2.56 -27.45
C ILE A 12 21.70 -2.91 -27.12
N SER A 13 21.50 -3.70 -26.08
CA SER A 13 20.19 -3.92 -25.49
C SER A 13 19.73 -2.60 -24.89
N ILE A 14 19.06 -1.76 -25.68
CA ILE A 14 18.36 -0.60 -25.15
C ILE A 14 17.18 -1.19 -24.38
N SER A 15 17.34 -1.35 -23.06
CA SER A 15 16.20 -1.59 -22.18
C SER A 15 15.26 -0.42 -22.37
N SER A 16 14.22 -0.61 -23.17
CA SER A 16 13.11 0.32 -23.27
C SER A 16 12.44 0.31 -21.89
N VAL A 17 12.87 1.23 -21.02
CA VAL A 17 12.09 1.62 -19.86
C VAL A 17 10.79 2.16 -20.46
N LEU A 18 9.74 1.34 -20.46
CA LEU A 18 8.39 1.82 -20.66
C LEU A 18 8.21 2.89 -19.59
N ALA A 19 8.27 4.16 -20.01
CA ALA A 19 7.91 5.26 -19.14
C ALA A 19 6.44 5.01 -18.77
N VAL A 20 6.20 4.59 -17.53
CA VAL A 20 4.83 4.47 -17.02
C VAL A 20 4.27 5.88 -17.04
N MET A 21 3.18 6.06 -17.77
CA MET A 21 2.56 7.37 -17.97
C MET A 21 2.04 7.90 -16.63
N GLU A 22 2.26 9.17 -16.34
CA GLU A 22 1.60 9.82 -15.20
C GLU A 22 0.12 10.07 -15.52
N CYS A 23 -0.74 9.87 -14.53
CA CYS A 23 -2.15 10.20 -14.66
C CYS A 23 -2.30 11.73 -14.79
N PRO A 24 -3.32 12.22 -15.50
CA PRO A 24 -3.59 13.65 -15.55
C PRO A 24 -3.95 14.18 -14.15
N PRO A 25 -3.68 15.46 -13.84
CA PRO A 25 -4.00 16.05 -12.54
C PRO A 25 -5.46 15.93 -12.12
N SER A 26 -6.39 15.87 -13.08
CA SER A 26 -7.82 15.63 -12.82
C SER A 26 -8.10 14.28 -12.16
N VAL A 27 -7.19 13.32 -12.29
CA VAL A 27 -7.25 11.99 -11.66
C VAL A 27 -6.37 11.97 -10.42
N SER A 28 -5.15 12.51 -10.48
CA SER A 28 -4.22 12.49 -9.34
C SER A 28 -4.69 13.32 -8.15
N ASN A 29 -5.22 14.54 -8.36
CA ASN A 29 -5.55 15.45 -7.27
C ASN A 29 -6.66 14.91 -6.34
N PRO A 30 -7.76 14.32 -6.84
CA PRO A 30 -8.76 13.69 -5.96
C PRO A 30 -8.19 12.53 -5.13
N ILE A 31 -7.26 11.76 -5.69
CA ILE A 31 -6.62 10.64 -5.00
C ILE A 31 -5.68 11.15 -3.91
N GLU A 32 -4.83 12.15 -4.21
CA GLU A 32 -4.00 12.81 -3.20
C GLU A 32 -4.85 13.38 -2.06
N ALA A 33 -5.94 14.10 -2.38
CA ALA A 33 -6.85 14.64 -1.38
C ALA A 33 -7.52 13.55 -0.51
N ALA A 34 -7.80 12.37 -1.07
CA ALA A 34 -8.35 11.26 -0.30
C ALA A 34 -7.31 10.63 0.64
N LEU A 35 -6.05 10.54 0.19
CA LEU A 35 -4.93 10.02 0.98
C LEU A 35 -4.50 10.97 2.10
N ASP A 36 -4.69 12.27 1.91
CA ASP A 36 -4.36 13.32 2.87
C ASP A 36 -5.58 13.81 3.66
N ASN A 37 -6.68 13.06 3.63
CA ASN A 37 -7.91 13.42 4.34
C ASN A 37 -7.76 13.21 5.85
N ASP A 38 -7.24 14.23 6.51
CA ASP A 38 -6.98 14.25 7.95
C ASP A 38 -8.23 13.95 8.78
N GLN A 39 -9.41 14.39 8.35
CA GLN A 39 -10.68 14.13 9.03
C GLN A 39 -11.00 12.63 9.06
N ILE A 40 -10.76 11.92 7.96
CA ILE A 40 -10.96 10.47 7.88
C ILE A 40 -9.94 9.73 8.76
N PHE A 41 -8.66 10.07 8.60
CA PHE A 41 -7.59 9.33 9.27
C PHE A 41 -7.48 9.64 10.77
N SER A 42 -7.78 10.87 11.18
CA SER A 42 -7.85 11.24 12.61
C SER A 42 -9.04 10.58 13.32
N ALA A 43 -10.19 10.44 12.64
CA ALA A 43 -11.33 9.69 13.18
C ALA A 43 -11.02 8.20 13.35
N CYS A 44 -10.20 7.64 12.45
CA CYS A 44 -9.66 6.29 12.55
C CYS A 44 -8.69 6.13 13.75
N ALA A 45 -7.89 7.15 14.06
CA ALA A 45 -6.92 7.14 15.15
C ALA A 45 -7.51 7.07 16.57
N SER A 46 -8.84 7.22 16.70
CA SER A 46 -9.56 7.12 17.99
C SER A 46 -9.46 5.71 18.56
N GLY A 47 -8.38 5.41 19.29
CA GLY A 47 -8.06 4.10 19.85
C GLY A 47 -6.63 3.62 19.60
N ILE A 48 -5.88 4.30 18.72
CA ILE A 48 -4.46 4.03 18.45
C ILE A 48 -3.64 4.91 19.40
N GLN A 49 -2.84 4.29 20.28
CA GLN A 49 -2.16 5.02 21.34
C GLN A 49 -0.86 5.65 20.78
N GLY A 50 -0.81 6.98 20.71
CA GLY A 50 0.43 7.72 20.41
C GLY A 50 0.64 8.11 18.94
N ALA A 51 -0.23 7.68 18.02
CA ALA A 51 -0.15 8.05 16.61
C ALA A 51 -1.16 9.15 16.25
N GLN A 52 -0.67 10.32 15.82
CA GLN A 52 -1.50 11.26 15.06
C GLN A 52 -1.53 10.77 13.62
N VAL A 53 -2.68 10.24 13.19
CA VAL A 53 -2.87 9.78 11.82
C VAL A 53 -3.56 10.89 11.05
N LYS A 54 -2.82 11.55 10.16
CA LYS A 54 -3.30 12.65 9.33
C LYS A 54 -3.40 12.25 7.86
N THR A 55 -2.53 11.33 7.42
CA THR A 55 -2.54 10.78 6.08
C THR A 55 -2.61 9.25 6.14
N LEU A 56 -2.97 8.61 5.02
CA LEU A 56 -2.91 7.15 4.94
C LEU A 56 -1.51 6.62 5.26
N PHE A 57 -0.47 7.27 4.73
CA PHE A 57 0.90 6.76 4.80
C PHE A 57 1.55 6.95 6.18
N ASP A 58 0.95 7.71 7.10
CA ASP A 58 1.41 7.79 8.49
C ASP A 58 1.42 6.41 9.17
N VAL A 59 0.55 5.49 8.70
CA VAL A 59 0.47 4.10 9.16
C VAL A 59 1.78 3.32 9.02
N LEU A 60 2.65 3.71 8.08
CA LEU A 60 3.94 3.06 7.85
C LEU A 60 4.94 3.28 9.01
N ASN A 61 4.65 4.27 9.88
CA ASN A 61 5.47 4.57 11.05
C ASN A 61 4.91 3.96 12.35
N PHE A 62 3.85 3.16 12.27
CA PHE A 62 3.23 2.58 13.47
C PHE A 62 4.08 1.47 14.07
N SER A 63 3.94 1.31 15.39
CA SER A 63 4.34 0.05 16.03
C SER A 63 3.47 -1.10 15.52
N ASP A 64 3.95 -2.34 15.59
CA ASP A 64 3.16 -3.52 15.18
C ASP A 64 1.79 -3.57 15.87
N ARG A 65 1.73 -3.14 17.14
CA ARG A 65 0.49 -3.06 17.92
C ARG A 65 -0.48 -2.04 17.33
N ASP A 66 0.00 -0.84 17.03
CA ASP A 66 -0.81 0.24 16.48
C ASP A 66 -1.23 -0.05 15.04
N PHE A 67 -0.36 -0.71 14.27
CA PHE A 67 -0.64 -1.22 12.93
C PHE A 67 -1.77 -2.26 12.97
N LEU A 68 -1.68 -3.26 13.86
CA LEU A 68 -2.75 -4.23 14.05
C LEU A 68 -4.06 -3.55 14.48
N ALA A 69 -4.02 -2.58 15.38
CA ALA A 69 -5.19 -1.82 15.81
C ALA A 69 -5.83 -1.04 14.65
N PHE A 70 -5.01 -0.41 13.80
CA PHE A 70 -5.45 0.22 12.56
C PHE A 70 -6.15 -0.80 11.63
N CYS A 71 -5.52 -1.93 11.37
CA CYS A 71 -6.04 -2.93 10.44
C CYS A 71 -7.34 -3.60 10.94
N ARG A 72 -7.51 -3.79 12.26
CA ARG A 72 -8.75 -4.30 12.86
C ARG A 72 -9.88 -3.27 12.89
N SER A 73 -9.55 -1.97 12.80
CA SER A 73 -10.55 -0.91 12.84
C SER A 73 -11.25 -0.76 11.50
N SER A 74 -12.53 -1.11 11.45
CA SER A 74 -13.36 -0.88 10.26
C SER A 74 -13.45 0.60 9.86
N ARG A 75 -13.27 1.53 10.79
CA ARG A 75 -13.22 2.98 10.51
C ARG A 75 -11.94 3.38 9.78
N CYS A 76 -10.86 2.63 9.96
CA CYS A 76 -9.58 2.85 9.29
C CYS A 76 -9.55 2.16 7.93
N ILE A 77 -9.90 0.86 7.88
CA ILE A 77 -9.65 0.06 6.68
C ILE A 77 -10.68 0.29 5.56
N LYS A 78 -11.92 0.70 5.88
CA LYS A 78 -12.96 0.98 4.87
C LYS A 78 -12.56 2.14 3.94
N PRO A 79 -12.11 3.31 4.44
CA PRO A 79 -11.57 4.36 3.58
C PRO A 79 -10.43 3.88 2.68
N VAL A 80 -9.52 3.05 3.20
CA VAL A 80 -8.41 2.49 2.40
C VAL A 80 -8.93 1.63 1.25
N ALA A 81 -9.90 0.76 1.52
CA ALA A 81 -10.55 -0.05 0.49
C ALA A 81 -11.22 0.83 -0.59
N MET A 82 -11.94 1.88 -0.18
CA MET A 82 -12.60 2.80 -1.12
C MET A 82 -11.59 3.52 -2.02
N VAL A 83 -10.46 3.98 -1.46
CA VAL A 83 -9.39 4.59 -2.26
C VAL A 83 -8.82 3.57 -3.24
N LEU A 84 -8.55 2.35 -2.78
CA LEU A 84 -8.02 1.28 -3.62
C LEU A 84 -8.96 0.88 -4.77
N GLU A 85 -10.27 0.92 -4.55
CA GLU A 85 -11.26 0.67 -5.61
C GLU A 85 -11.31 1.80 -6.66
N SER A 86 -10.95 3.02 -6.26
CA SER A 86 -11.01 4.21 -7.12
C SER A 86 -9.72 4.53 -7.87
N ILE A 87 -8.60 3.91 -7.47
CA ILE A 87 -7.28 4.28 -7.98
C ILE A 87 -6.99 3.58 -9.31
N PRO A 88 -6.56 4.31 -10.36
CA PRO A 88 -6.20 3.70 -11.63
C PRO A 88 -4.94 2.83 -11.47
N THR A 89 -4.89 1.74 -12.24
CA THR A 89 -3.78 0.78 -12.27
C THR A 89 -2.84 0.97 -13.45
N ASP A 90 -3.23 1.80 -14.42
CA ASP A 90 -2.59 1.96 -15.73
C ASP A 90 -1.70 3.21 -15.83
N CYS A 91 -1.65 4.04 -14.78
CA CYS A 91 -0.81 5.23 -14.72
C CYS A 91 -0.26 5.50 -13.32
N LEU A 92 0.84 6.26 -13.24
CA LEU A 92 1.43 6.71 -11.97
C LEU A 92 0.68 7.94 -11.45
N ILE A 93 0.40 7.97 -10.15
CA ILE A 93 -0.22 9.12 -9.50
C ILE A 93 0.87 10.05 -9.01
N THR A 94 0.83 11.32 -9.43
CA THR A 94 1.62 12.36 -8.78
C THR A 94 1.08 12.58 -7.36
N TYR A 95 1.91 12.32 -6.36
CA TYR A 95 1.60 12.49 -4.94
C TYR A 95 2.75 13.21 -4.26
N HIS A 96 2.48 14.38 -3.68
CA HIS A 96 3.51 15.26 -3.11
C HIS A 96 4.70 15.52 -4.05
N GLY A 97 4.38 15.74 -5.33
CA GLY A 97 5.37 16.09 -6.37
C GLY A 97 6.18 14.91 -6.92
N SER A 98 5.85 13.67 -6.54
CA SER A 98 6.50 12.45 -7.06
C SER A 98 5.51 11.53 -7.74
N ALA A 99 5.87 10.99 -8.90
CA ALA A 99 5.08 9.96 -9.59
C ALA A 99 5.21 8.62 -8.85
N ARG A 100 4.10 8.08 -8.35
CA ARG A 100 4.06 6.87 -7.52
C ARG A 100 3.06 5.85 -8.05
N ASN A 101 3.36 4.57 -7.87
CA ASN A 101 2.41 3.49 -8.13
C ASN A 101 1.54 3.27 -6.90
N LEU A 102 0.68 4.24 -6.61
CA LEU A 102 -0.16 4.22 -5.42
C LEU A 102 -1.14 3.05 -5.43
N SER A 103 -1.57 2.56 -6.59
CA SER A 103 -2.40 1.34 -6.67
C SER A 103 -1.66 0.14 -6.06
N GLN A 104 -0.40 -0.05 -6.45
CA GLN A 104 0.43 -1.13 -5.91
C GLN A 104 0.77 -0.90 -4.42
N GLU A 105 1.10 0.32 -4.03
CA GLU A 105 1.48 0.61 -2.65
C GLU A 105 0.31 0.42 -1.68
N ILE A 106 -0.88 0.93 -2.02
CA ILE A 106 -2.07 0.82 -1.19
C ILE A 106 -2.60 -0.62 -1.17
N SER A 107 -2.57 -1.34 -2.30
CA SER A 107 -2.93 -2.77 -2.30
C SER A 107 -1.98 -3.59 -1.44
N THR A 108 -0.68 -3.29 -1.48
CA THR A 108 0.32 -3.93 -0.60
C THR A 108 0.01 -3.68 0.87
N LEU A 109 -0.28 -2.43 1.25
CA LEU A 109 -0.70 -2.08 2.61
C LEU A 109 -1.97 -2.83 3.02
N TYR A 110 -2.98 -2.86 2.15
CA TYR A 110 -4.25 -3.52 2.41
C TYR A 110 -4.10 -5.04 2.61
N HIS A 111 -3.29 -5.68 1.77
CA HIS A 111 -2.96 -7.11 1.92
C HIS A 111 -2.16 -7.39 3.18
N HIS A 112 -1.20 -6.53 3.53
CA HIS A 112 -0.45 -6.68 4.77
C HIS A 112 -1.37 -6.57 6.00
N CYS A 113 -2.35 -5.67 5.99
CA CYS A 113 -3.38 -5.62 7.02
C CYS A 113 -4.15 -6.94 7.16
N ALA A 114 -4.60 -7.53 6.05
CA ALA A 114 -5.31 -8.81 6.09
C ALA A 114 -4.45 -9.95 6.66
N GLN A 115 -3.15 -9.97 6.35
CA GLN A 115 -2.22 -10.97 6.88
C GLN A 115 -1.99 -10.83 8.38
N VAL A 116 -1.79 -9.60 8.86
CA VAL A 116 -1.55 -9.32 10.28
C VAL A 116 -2.80 -9.61 11.12
N VAL A 117 -3.99 -9.19 10.65
CA VAL A 117 -5.27 -9.51 11.32
C VAL A 117 -5.49 -11.02 11.35
N GLY A 118 -5.37 -11.70 10.21
CA GLY A 118 -5.59 -13.15 10.15
C GLY A 118 -4.58 -13.96 10.98
N SER A 119 -3.38 -13.45 11.21
CA SER A 119 -2.40 -14.08 12.10
C SER A 119 -2.77 -13.86 13.57
N ALA A 120 -3.19 -12.64 13.93
CA ALA A 120 -3.61 -12.29 15.28
C ALA A 120 -4.90 -13.02 15.70
N ASP A 121 -5.87 -13.16 14.79
CA ASP A 121 -7.13 -13.86 15.07
C ASP A 121 -6.88 -15.37 15.34
N LYS A 122 -5.98 -16.01 14.58
CA LYS A 122 -5.56 -17.40 14.85
C LYS A 122 -4.90 -17.56 16.22
N THR A 123 -4.04 -16.63 16.60
CA THR A 123 -3.41 -16.69 17.92
C THR A 123 -4.44 -16.50 19.03
N ASP A 124 -5.40 -15.58 18.86
CA ASP A 124 -6.47 -15.35 19.83
C ASP A 124 -7.34 -16.61 19.99
N GLU A 125 -7.69 -17.29 18.90
CA GLU A 125 -8.39 -18.58 18.91
C GLU A 125 -7.59 -19.68 19.64
N ASP A 126 -6.31 -19.85 19.32
CA ASP A 126 -5.44 -20.84 19.97
C ASP A 126 -5.34 -20.61 21.49
N TYR A 127 -5.25 -19.35 21.92
CA TYR A 127 -5.26 -19.00 23.34
C TYR A 127 -6.59 -19.39 23.98
N VAL A 128 -7.72 -19.04 23.37
CA VAL A 128 -9.06 -19.42 23.85
C VAL A 128 -9.16 -20.94 24.00
N TYR A 129 -8.78 -21.72 22.98
CA TYR A 129 -8.84 -23.18 23.06
C TYR A 129 -7.99 -23.77 24.19
N ARG A 130 -6.78 -23.26 24.42
CA ARG A 130 -5.93 -23.72 25.53
C ARG A 130 -6.54 -23.42 26.89
N TYR A 131 -7.11 -22.23 27.07
CA TYR A 131 -7.72 -21.82 28.35
C TYR A 131 -9.02 -22.55 28.70
N PHE A 132 -9.75 -23.09 27.72
CA PHE A 132 -11.03 -23.79 27.94
C PHE A 132 -10.91 -25.32 27.92
N LEU A 133 -9.75 -25.89 27.56
CA LEU A 133 -9.50 -27.34 27.54
C LEU A 133 -8.54 -27.81 28.65
N ASP A 134 -7.97 -26.87 29.42
CA ASP A 134 -7.30 -27.11 30.72
C ASP A 134 -8.30 -26.95 31.89
#